data_AF-A0A0G0GN40-F1
#
_entry.id   AF-A0A0G0GN40-F1
#
_cell.length_a   1.000
_cell.length_b   1.000
_cell.length_c   1.000
_cell.angle_alpha   90.00
_cell.angle_beta   90.00
_cell.angle_gamma   90.00
#
_symmetry.space_group_name_H-M   'P 1'
#
loop_
_entity.id
_entity.type
_entity.pdbx_description
1 polymer ?
#
loop_
_entity_poly.entity_id
_entity_poly.type
_entity_poly.pdbx_seq_one_letter_code
_entity_poly.pdbx_strand_id
1 'polypeptide(L)'
;MAELVYALALEACSRKGLRVRVSPPAHMNNLEAKIFAAELGAEMPELDLHGFYPNEALEKLEVFLFKNSQNKEQMVRVIYGFGTGKLANEVLNYLKKHTLVEAVIEKEGSCIVVL
;
A
#
# COMPACT_ATOMS: atom_id res chain seq x y z
N MET A 1 -11.95 22.17 -9.91
CA MET A 1 -11.47 21.24 -10.97
C MET A 1 -10.93 19.91 -10.41
N ALA A 2 -11.29 19.49 -9.19
CA ALA A 2 -10.84 18.20 -8.61
C ALA A 2 -11.92 17.11 -8.62
N GLU A 3 -13.16 17.43 -9.02
CA GLU A 3 -14.30 16.50 -9.01
C GLU A 3 -14.36 15.55 -10.23
N LEU A 4 -13.51 15.73 -11.24
CA LEU A 4 -13.64 15.00 -12.51
C LEU A 4 -12.86 13.69 -12.61
N VAL A 5 -11.99 13.38 -11.65
CA VAL A 5 -11.12 12.19 -11.75
C VAL A 5 -11.74 10.93 -11.11
N TYR A 6 -12.74 11.08 -10.24
CA TYR A 6 -13.38 9.96 -9.54
C TYR A 6 -14.31 9.11 -10.44
N ALA A 7 -14.69 9.61 -11.61
CA ALA A 7 -15.61 8.91 -12.51
C ALA A 7 -14.95 7.75 -13.31
N LEU A 8 -13.63 7.74 -13.46
CA LEU A 8 -12.93 6.77 -14.33
C LEU A 8 -12.58 5.45 -13.65
N ALA A 9 -12.64 5.36 -12.31
CA ALA A 9 -12.29 4.14 -11.58
C ALA A 9 -13.44 3.12 -11.47
N LEU A 10 -14.65 3.45 -11.95
CA LEU A 10 -15.84 2.57 -11.84
C LEU A 10 -16.06 1.65 -13.06
N GLU A 11 -15.35 1.84 -14.18
CA GLU A 11 -15.63 1.07 -15.41
C GLU A 11 -14.89 -0.27 -15.52
N ALA A 12 -13.92 -0.57 -14.65
CA ALA A 12 -13.13 -1.81 -14.77
C ALA A 12 -13.76 -3.06 -14.11
N CYS A 13 -14.78 -2.92 -13.25
CA CYS A 13 -15.34 -4.03 -12.46
C CYS A 13 -16.62 -4.67 -13.06
N SER A 14 -16.91 -4.44 -14.34
CA SER A 14 -18.14 -4.91 -15.00
C SER A 14 -17.90 -6.05 -16.00
N ARG A 15 -17.19 -7.13 -15.61
CA ARG A 15 -17.14 -8.37 -16.44
C ARG A 15 -17.19 -9.71 -15.70
N LYS A 16 -17.23 -9.75 -14.37
CA LYS A 16 -17.49 -11.01 -13.65
C LYS A 16 -18.61 -10.78 -12.64
N GLY A 17 -19.77 -11.35 -12.93
CA GLY A 17 -20.99 -11.26 -12.12
C GLY A 17 -20.84 -11.93 -10.75
N LEU A 18 -20.06 -11.33 -9.86
CA LEU A 18 -19.95 -11.72 -8.46
C LEU A 18 -20.87 -10.81 -7.66
N ARG A 19 -22.09 -11.28 -7.41
CA ARG A 19 -23.09 -10.59 -6.59
C ARG A 19 -22.72 -10.75 -5.11
N VAL A 20 -21.71 -10.01 -4.66
CA VAL A 20 -21.35 -9.94 -3.24
C VAL A 20 -22.39 -9.08 -2.55
N ARG A 21 -23.23 -9.67 -1.69
CA ARG A 21 -24.08 -8.90 -0.76
C ARG A 21 -23.17 -8.34 0.32
N VAL A 22 -22.53 -7.21 0.07
CA VAL A 22 -21.85 -6.46 1.12
C VAL A 22 -22.89 -5.56 1.80
N SER A 23 -23.21 -5.88 3.05
CA SER A 23 -23.94 -4.97 3.92
C SER A 23 -23.09 -3.72 4.12
N PRO A 24 -23.60 -2.49 3.96
CA PRO A 24 -22.79 -1.29 4.18
C PRO A 24 -22.43 -1.21 5.66
N PRO A 25 -21.14 -1.23 6.06
CA PRO A 25 -20.78 -0.90 7.42
C PRO A 25 -21.04 0.59 7.62
N ALA A 26 -21.93 0.90 8.54
CA ALA A 26 -22.28 2.26 8.94
C ALA A 26 -21.03 2.91 9.57
N HIS A 27 -20.48 3.92 8.88
CA HIS A 27 -19.37 4.77 9.30
C HIS A 27 -17.97 4.09 9.26
N MET A 28 -17.37 4.02 8.07
CA MET A 28 -15.94 3.72 7.89
C MET A 28 -15.14 5.02 7.76
N ASN A 29 -14.02 5.11 8.49
CA ASN A 29 -13.01 6.12 8.21
C ASN A 29 -12.44 5.87 6.81
N ASN A 30 -12.18 6.91 6.01
CA ASN A 30 -11.66 6.78 4.63
C ASN A 30 -10.43 5.85 4.54
N LEU A 31 -9.63 5.80 5.61
CA LEU A 31 -8.45 4.95 5.72
C LEU A 31 -8.82 3.46 5.77
N GLU A 32 -9.84 3.08 6.54
CA GLU A 32 -10.32 1.68 6.63
C GLU A 32 -10.97 1.22 5.32
N ALA A 33 -11.72 2.11 4.66
CA ALA A 33 -12.32 1.82 3.36
C ALA A 33 -11.25 1.57 2.29
N LYS A 34 -10.15 2.35 2.30
CA LYS A 34 -9.02 2.14 1.39
C LYS A 34 -8.28 0.83 1.70
N ILE A 35 -8.06 0.50 2.98
CA ILE A 35 -7.43 -0.77 3.39
C ILE A 35 -8.27 -1.97 2.96
N PHE A 36 -9.59 -1.89 3.16
CA PHE A 36 -10.51 -2.95 2.77
C PHE A 36 -10.56 -3.14 1.24
N ALA A 37 -10.49 -2.05 0.47
CA ALA A 37 -10.37 -2.12 -0.98
C ALA A 37 -9.04 -2.76 -1.43
N ALA A 38 -7.94 -2.50 -0.71
CA ALA A 38 -6.66 -3.15 -0.95
C ALA A 38 -6.69 -4.66 -0.59
N GLU A 39 -7.45 -5.06 0.43
CA GLU A 39 -7.65 -6.47 0.79
C GLU A 39 -8.60 -7.22 -0.17
N LEU A 40 -9.53 -6.52 -0.83
CA LEU A 40 -10.54 -7.11 -1.73
C LEU A 40 -10.04 -7.47 -3.14
N GLY A 41 -8.76 -7.24 -3.45
CA GLY A 41 -8.16 -7.68 -4.73
C GLY A 41 -7.83 -6.56 -5.71
N ALA A 42 -7.54 -5.34 -5.23
CA ALA A 42 -6.77 -4.40 -6.02
C ALA A 42 -5.35 -4.97 -6.22
N GLU A 43 -4.83 -4.92 -7.45
CA GLU A 43 -3.45 -5.26 -7.80
C GLU A 43 -2.51 -4.26 -7.11
N MET A 44 -2.24 -4.47 -5.81
CA MET A 44 -1.37 -3.59 -5.05
C MET A 44 0.09 -3.93 -5.38
N PRO A 45 0.90 -2.96 -5.80
CA PRO A 45 2.30 -3.21 -6.06
C PRO A 45 3.00 -3.63 -4.76
N GLU A 46 3.64 -4.79 -4.83
CA GLU A 46 4.43 -5.36 -3.73
C GLU A 46 5.92 -5.26 -4.04
N LEU A 47 6.69 -4.82 -3.05
CA LEU A 47 8.14 -4.82 -3.08
C LEU A 47 8.66 -5.86 -2.12
N ASP A 48 9.33 -6.87 -2.66
CA ASP A 48 10.04 -7.84 -1.86
C ASP A 48 11.49 -7.38 -1.61
N LEU A 49 11.83 -7.27 -0.33
CA LEU A 49 13.14 -6.87 0.18
C LEU A 49 13.84 -8.04 0.89
N HIS A 50 13.42 -9.30 0.68
CA HIS A 50 14.03 -10.44 1.34
C HIS A 50 15.50 -10.59 0.91
N GLY A 51 16.38 -10.89 1.87
CA GLY A 51 17.78 -11.18 1.59
C GLY A 51 18.65 -9.98 1.18
N PHE A 52 18.09 -8.78 1.07
CA PHE A 52 18.87 -7.58 0.80
C PHE A 52 19.55 -7.04 2.06
N TYR A 53 20.68 -6.36 1.85
CA TYR A 53 21.31 -5.58 2.90
C TYR A 53 20.45 -4.35 3.23
N PRO A 54 20.44 -3.86 4.49
CA PRO A 54 19.60 -2.74 4.90
C PRO A 54 19.75 -1.50 4.01
N ASN A 55 21.00 -1.15 3.67
CA ASN A 55 21.30 0.00 2.83
C ASN A 55 20.72 -0.14 1.41
N GLU A 56 20.90 -1.30 0.77
CA GLU A 56 20.36 -1.57 -0.57
C GLU A 56 18.82 -1.64 -0.56
N ALA A 57 18.25 -2.18 0.52
CA ALA A 57 16.82 -2.27 0.70
C ALA A 57 16.17 -0.88 0.81
N LEU A 58 16.81 0.06 1.50
CA LEU A 58 16.36 1.45 1.58
C LEU A 58 16.39 2.16 0.23
N GLU A 59 17.47 2.00 -0.54
CA GLU A 59 17.57 2.59 -1.88
C GLU A 59 16.47 2.06 -2.81
N LYS A 60 16.21 0.75 -2.79
CA LYS A 60 15.12 0.15 -3.57
C LYS A 60 13.75 0.60 -3.10
N LEU A 61 13.56 0.71 -1.79
CA LEU A 61 12.32 1.21 -1.20
C LEU A 61 12.03 2.64 -1.65
N GLU A 62 13.03 3.52 -1.63
CA GLU A 62 12.89 4.91 -2.06
C GLU A 62 12.47 5.01 -3.53
N VAL A 63 13.20 4.30 -4.42
CA VAL A 63 12.88 4.26 -5.86
C VAL A 63 11.47 3.71 -6.09
N PHE A 64 11.07 2.69 -5.34
CA PHE A 64 9.75 2.08 -5.44
C PHE A 64 8.64 3.03 -4.97
N LEU A 65 8.80 3.69 -3.82
CA LEU A 65 7.83 4.67 -3.32
C LEU A 65 7.67 5.83 -4.30
N PHE A 66 8.77 6.35 -4.83
CA PHE A 66 8.74 7.44 -5.80
C PHE A 66 8.04 7.04 -7.11
N LYS A 67 8.36 5.86 -7.64
CA LYS A 67 7.72 5.34 -8.85
C LYS A 67 6.21 5.15 -8.67
N ASN A 68 5.79 4.58 -7.54
CA ASN A 68 4.37 4.36 -7.25
C ASN A 68 3.61 5.66 -6.97
N SER A 69 4.25 6.63 -6.30
CA SER A 69 3.71 7.98 -6.12
C SER A 69 3.48 8.68 -7.47
N GLN A 70 4.43 8.56 -8.42
CA GLN A 70 4.24 9.07 -9.78
C GLN A 70 3.10 8.38 -10.54
N ASN A 71 2.94 7.08 -10.34
CA ASN A 71 1.86 6.30 -10.92
C ASN A 71 0.49 6.55 -10.25
N LYS A 72 0.44 7.41 -9.22
CA LYS A 72 -0.75 7.73 -8.41
C LYS A 72 -1.32 6.52 -7.66
N GLU A 73 -0.47 5.54 -7.38
CA GLU A 73 -0.83 4.41 -6.52
C GLU A 73 -1.11 4.92 -5.12
N GLN A 74 -2.22 4.48 -4.55
CA GLN A 74 -2.67 4.93 -3.22
C GLN A 74 -1.99 4.16 -2.09
N MET A 75 -1.57 2.93 -2.37
CA MET A 75 -1.07 2.00 -1.36
C MET A 75 -0.05 1.08 -1.99
N VAL A 76 0.97 0.73 -1.23
CA VAL A 76 1.99 -0.22 -1.62
C VAL A 76 2.28 -1.20 -0.49
N ARG A 77 2.67 -2.42 -0.83
CA ARG A 77 3.10 -3.43 0.15
C ARG A 77 4.60 -3.58 0.09
N VAL A 78 5.24 -3.63 1.25
CA VAL A 78 6.68 -3.86 1.38
C VAL A 78 6.89 -5.09 2.24
N ILE A 79 7.58 -6.08 1.72
CA ILE A 79 7.86 -7.36 2.39
C ILE A 79 9.34 -7.36 2.76
N TYR A 80 9.65 -7.22 4.04
CA TYR A 80 11.02 -7.27 4.57
C TYR A 80 11.36 -8.63 5.21
N GLY A 81 10.36 -9.50 5.39
CA GLY A 81 10.51 -10.83 5.97
C GLY A 81 10.55 -10.81 7.50
N PHE A 82 10.34 -11.98 8.12
CA PHE A 82 10.27 -12.12 9.57
C PHE A 82 11.64 -11.96 10.25
N GLY A 83 12.67 -12.62 9.71
CA GLY A 83 14.09 -12.37 9.98
C GLY A 83 14.50 -12.06 11.43
N THR A 84 15.52 -11.21 11.57
CA THR A 84 16.02 -10.69 12.86
C THR A 84 15.39 -9.35 13.25
N GLY A 85 14.41 -8.87 12.48
CA GLY A 85 13.75 -7.57 12.69
C GLY A 85 14.63 -6.33 12.43
N LYS A 86 15.93 -6.48 12.14
CA LYS A 86 16.82 -5.34 11.86
C LYS A 86 16.38 -4.54 10.63
N LEU A 87 16.09 -5.24 9.52
CA LEU A 87 15.64 -4.62 8.28
C LEU A 87 14.25 -3.98 8.46
N ALA A 88 13.35 -4.65 9.17
CA ALA A 88 12.04 -4.12 9.52
C ALA A 88 12.16 -2.79 10.27
N ASN A 89 12.94 -2.75 11.34
CA ASN A 89 13.14 -1.54 12.15
C ASN A 89 13.73 -0.38 11.35
N GLU A 90 14.68 -0.66 10.46
CA GLU A 90 15.33 0.35 9.65
C GLU A 90 14.39 0.92 8.59
N VAL A 91 13.65 0.06 7.90
CA VAL A 91 12.61 0.43 6.93
C VAL A 91 11.51 1.26 7.61
N LEU A 92 11.03 0.84 8.78
CA LEU A 92 9.98 1.56 9.51
C LEU A 92 10.44 2.92 10.00
N ASN A 93 11.68 3.02 10.51
CA ASN A 93 12.26 4.30 10.91
C ASN A 93 12.44 5.24 9.71
N TYR A 94 12.77 4.70 8.54
CA TYR A 94 12.86 5.46 7.31
C TYR A 94 11.48 5.95 6.83
N LEU A 95 10.49 5.05 6.75
CA LEU A 95 9.12 5.37 6.33
C LEU A 95 8.47 6.44 7.22
N LYS A 96 8.66 6.37 8.54
CA LYS A 96 8.12 7.37 9.50
C LYS A 96 8.69 8.77 9.30
N LYS A 97 9.86 8.91 8.68
CA LYS A 97 10.50 10.21 8.40
C LYS A 97 10.18 10.73 7.00
N HIS A 98 9.62 9.89 6.14
CA HIS A 98 9.47 10.18 4.73
C HIS A 98 8.20 11.01 4.46
N THR A 99 8.33 12.16 3.80
CA THR A 99 7.20 13.10 3.58
C THR A 99 6.12 12.55 2.64
N LEU A 100 6.48 11.59 1.78
CA LEU A 100 5.54 10.92 0.86
C LEU A 100 4.69 9.83 1.53
N VAL A 101 4.85 9.58 2.83
CA VAL A 101 4.14 8.51 3.52
C VAL A 101 3.08 9.13 4.43
N GLU A 102 1.81 8.87 4.12
CA GLU A 102 0.68 9.35 4.92
C GLU A 102 0.43 8.44 6.13
N ALA A 103 0.52 7.11 5.93
CA ALA A 103 0.33 6.13 6.99
C ALA A 103 1.14 4.85 6.73
N VAL A 104 1.54 4.18 7.82
CA VAL A 104 2.20 2.89 7.78
C VAL A 104 1.45 1.91 8.66
N ILE A 105 1.11 0.75 8.11
CA ILE A 105 0.43 -0.33 8.81
C ILE A 105 1.38 -1.51 8.83
N GLU A 106 1.85 -1.84 10.02
CA GLU A 106 2.76 -2.95 10.24
C GLU A 106 1.97 -4.27 10.33
N LYS A 107 2.40 -5.28 9.57
CA LYS A 107 1.97 -6.67 9.68
C LYS A 107 3.22 -7.55 9.92
N GLU A 108 3.02 -8.79 10.37
CA GLU A 108 4.15 -9.69 10.65
C GLU A 108 4.95 -9.98 9.37
N GLY A 109 6.20 -9.48 9.30
CA GLY A 109 7.11 -9.65 8.16
C GLY A 109 6.80 -8.80 6.92
N SER A 110 5.79 -7.92 6.97
CA SER A 110 5.45 -7.01 5.87
C SER A 110 4.77 -5.73 6.39
N CYS A 111 4.89 -4.62 5.67
CA CYS A 111 4.13 -3.42 5.96
C CYS A 111 3.35 -2.93 4.74
N ILE A 112 2.21 -2.30 5.01
CA ILE A 112 1.44 -1.57 4.01
C ILE A 112 1.71 -0.09 4.23
N VAL A 113 2.09 0.59 3.15
CA VAL A 113 2.41 2.02 3.15
C VAL A 113 1.36 2.72 2.31
N VAL A 114 0.75 3.75 2.90
CA VAL A 114 -0.18 4.67 2.22
C VAL A 114 0.63 5.88 1.78
N LEU A 115 0.59 6.16 0.47
CA LEU A 115 1.27 7.27 -0.19
C LEU A 115 0.37 8.51 -0.30
#